data_AF-A0A841H4B6-F1
#
_entry.id   AF-A0A841H4B6-F1
#
_cell.length_a   1.000
_cell.length_b   1.000
_cell.length_c   1.000
_cell.angle_alpha   90.00
_cell.angle_beta   90.00
_cell.angle_gamma   90.00
#
_symmetry.space_group_name_H-M   'P 1'
#
loop_
_entity.id
_entity.type
_entity.pdbx_description
1 polymer ?
#
loop_
_entity_poly.entity_id
_entity_poly.type
_entity_poly.pdbx_seq_one_letter_code
_entity_poly.pdbx_strand_id
1 'polypeptide(L)'
;MDAFALLCLLITTLVRPAPAGAASQTDAELTAVLRAVTQAQASYRASHGRYTASLDDLRLRPPTTIRVRLQAEGTAGFSAVASSATGECAVYHGGVWAPRPWARTAGRIACRRRR
;
A
#
# COMPACT_ATOMS: atom_id res chain seq x y z
N MET A 1 28.95 13.11 62.92
CA MET A 1 28.07 11.94 62.78
C MET A 1 26.99 12.35 61.79
N ASP A 2 26.76 11.80 60.61
CA ASP A 2 27.40 10.83 59.70
C ASP A 2 26.64 11.12 58.37
N ALA A 3 27.29 11.43 57.25
CA ALA A 3 27.92 10.48 56.33
C ALA A 3 26.93 9.47 55.71
N PHE A 4 26.81 9.54 54.37
CA PHE A 4 26.48 8.43 53.45
C PHE A 4 25.02 7.89 53.56
N ALA A 5 24.30 7.53 52.50
CA ALA A 5 24.74 6.94 51.26
C ALA A 5 23.48 6.66 50.40
N LEU A 6 23.67 6.62 49.07
CA LEU A 6 23.01 5.70 48.13
C LEU A 6 21.48 5.84 47.93
N LEU A 7 20.84 5.48 46.83
CA LEU A 7 21.17 5.02 45.48
C LEU A 7 19.82 4.47 44.98
N CYS A 8 19.34 4.89 43.83
CA CYS A 8 18.65 4.06 42.83
C CYS A 8 17.78 4.95 41.92
N LEU A 9 18.29 5.29 40.74
CA LEU A 9 17.96 4.53 39.53
C LEU A 9 16.45 4.50 39.26
N LEU A 10 15.93 5.58 38.68
CA LEU A 10 14.89 5.50 37.66
C LEU A 10 15.15 6.61 36.62
N ILE A 11 16.37 6.62 36.08
CA ILE A 11 16.56 7.06 34.70
C ILE A 11 15.84 5.97 33.89
N THR A 12 14.53 6.13 33.70
CA THR A 12 13.77 5.34 32.74
C THR A 12 14.37 5.71 31.39
N THR A 13 15.35 4.90 30.99
CA THR A 13 15.87 4.83 29.64
C THR A 13 14.67 4.92 28.71
N LEU A 14 14.52 6.07 28.05
CA LEU A 14 13.80 6.17 26.79
C LEU A 14 14.56 5.25 25.84
N VAL A 15 14.28 3.96 25.93
CA VAL A 15 14.47 3.01 24.85
C VAL A 15 13.56 3.56 23.76
N ARG A 16 14.09 4.49 22.97
CA ARG A 16 13.47 4.97 21.76
C ARG A 16 13.72 3.85 20.76
N PRO A 17 12.74 2.96 20.48
CA PRO A 17 12.92 2.01 19.40
C PRO A 17 13.24 2.82 18.14
N ALA A 18 14.32 2.45 17.46
CA ALA A 18 14.60 2.93 16.11
C ALA A 18 13.35 2.74 15.24
N PRO A 19 13.05 3.63 14.27
CA PRO A 19 11.76 3.65 13.60
C PRO A 19 11.61 2.46 12.64
N ALA A 20 11.26 1.29 13.18
CA ALA A 20 10.69 0.18 12.42
C ALA A 20 9.31 0.54 11.82
N GLY A 21 8.73 1.68 12.22
CA GLY A 21 7.42 2.17 11.78
C GLY A 21 7.38 2.76 10.37
N ALA A 22 8.50 3.25 9.82
CA ALA A 22 8.48 3.91 8.52
C ALA A 22 8.23 2.94 7.35
N ALA A 23 8.79 1.72 7.41
CA ALA A 23 8.63 0.73 6.36
C ALA A 23 7.24 0.07 6.35
N SER A 24 6.66 -0.18 7.53
CA SER A 24 5.28 -0.69 7.65
C SER A 24 4.24 0.35 7.25
N GLN A 25 4.53 1.63 7.51
CA GLN A 25 3.67 2.74 7.10
C GLN A 25 3.57 2.87 5.57
N THR A 26 4.67 2.69 4.83
CA THR A 26 4.62 2.69 3.35
C THR A 26 3.86 1.51 2.76
N ASP A 27 4.01 0.30 3.32
CA ASP A 27 3.25 -0.88 2.84
C ASP A 27 1.74 -0.70 3.08
N ALA A 28 1.36 -0.11 4.21
CA ALA A 28 -0.02 0.21 4.54
C ALA A 28 -0.62 1.27 3.60
N GLU A 29 0.15 2.33 3.28
CA GLU A 29 -0.27 3.39 2.37
C GLU A 29 -0.45 2.88 0.94
N LEU A 30 0.52 2.10 0.43
CA LEU A 30 0.41 1.44 -0.88
C LEU A 30 -0.80 0.51 -0.95
N THR A 31 -1.06 -0.24 0.12
CA THR A 31 -2.26 -1.10 0.22
C THR A 31 -3.54 -0.28 0.24
N ALA A 32 -3.59 0.82 0.97
CA ALA A 32 -4.76 1.70 1.03
C ALA A 32 -5.08 2.31 -0.35
N VAL A 33 -4.05 2.76 -1.09
CA VAL A 33 -4.21 3.25 -2.47
C VAL A 33 -4.80 2.18 -3.37
N LEU A 34 -4.31 0.94 -3.32
CA LEU A 34 -4.86 -0.14 -4.14
C LEU A 34 -6.27 -0.56 -3.73
N ARG A 35 -6.62 -0.50 -2.44
CA ARG A 35 -8.01 -0.70 -2.00
C ARG A 35 -8.94 0.36 -2.59
N ALA A 36 -8.51 1.63 -2.58
CA ALA A 36 -9.26 2.71 -3.19
C ALA A 36 -9.43 2.51 -4.70
N VAL A 37 -8.38 2.10 -5.42
CA VAL A 37 -8.45 1.74 -6.84
C VAL A 37 -9.46 0.61 -7.08
N THR A 38 -9.39 -0.48 -6.31
CA THR A 38 -10.32 -1.60 -6.46
C THR A 38 -11.77 -1.18 -6.22
N GLN A 39 -12.04 -0.38 -5.17
CA GLN A 39 -13.38 0.10 -4.88
C GLN A 39 -13.90 1.03 -5.99
N ALA A 40 -13.09 1.97 -6.44
CA ALA A 40 -13.46 2.90 -7.50
C ALA A 40 -13.72 2.16 -8.83
N GLN A 41 -12.93 1.14 -9.15
CA GLN A 41 -13.16 0.28 -10.32
C GLN A 41 -14.49 -0.46 -10.24
N ALA A 42 -14.85 -0.99 -9.07
CA ALA A 42 -16.13 -1.64 -8.87
C ALA A 42 -17.29 -0.67 -9.11
N SER A 43 -17.22 0.54 -8.54
CA SER A 43 -18.23 1.60 -8.75
C SER A 43 -18.30 2.06 -10.21
N TYR A 44 -17.15 2.25 -10.86
CA TYR A 44 -17.07 2.69 -12.24
C TYR A 44 -17.66 1.63 -13.18
N ARG A 45 -17.32 0.35 -12.97
CA ARG A 45 -17.92 -0.77 -13.73
C ARG A 45 -19.41 -0.88 -13.52
N ALA A 46 -19.90 -0.70 -12.29
CA ALA A 46 -21.34 -0.72 -12.02
C ALA A 46 -22.09 0.37 -12.80
N SER A 47 -21.45 1.52 -13.04
CA SER A 47 -22.06 2.66 -13.73
C SER A 47 -21.88 2.64 -15.25
N HIS A 48 -20.74 2.13 -15.74
CA HIS A 48 -20.34 2.22 -17.16
C HIS A 48 -20.24 0.86 -17.86
N GLY A 49 -20.47 -0.25 -17.13
CA GLY A 49 -20.39 -1.61 -17.66
C GLY A 49 -18.97 -2.14 -17.91
N ARG A 50 -17.92 -1.33 -17.70
CA ARG A 50 -16.51 -1.66 -17.98
C ARG A 50 -15.57 -1.10 -16.92
N TYR A 51 -14.34 -1.63 -16.85
CA TYR A 51 -13.24 -1.04 -16.11
C TYR A 51 -12.55 0.08 -16.92
N THR A 52 -11.88 1.02 -16.24
CA THR A 52 -11.13 2.11 -16.88
C THR A 52 -9.62 2.00 -16.60
N ALA A 53 -8.78 2.46 -17.52
CA ALA A 53 -7.33 2.56 -17.30
C ALA A 53 -6.89 3.93 -16.74
N SER A 54 -7.83 4.86 -16.55
CA SER A 54 -7.58 6.23 -16.11
C SER A 54 -7.85 6.41 -14.61
N LEU A 55 -6.90 6.95 -13.86
CA LEU A 55 -7.12 7.33 -12.46
C LEU A 55 -8.03 8.55 -12.31
N ASP A 56 -8.05 9.44 -13.31
CA ASP A 56 -8.92 10.62 -13.31
C ASP A 56 -10.39 10.21 -13.47
N ASP A 57 -10.67 9.20 -14.31
CA ASP A 57 -12.00 8.61 -14.45
C ASP A 57 -12.48 7.99 -13.13
N LEU A 58 -11.56 7.41 -12.36
CA LEU A 58 -11.80 6.89 -11.01
C LEU A 58 -11.87 7.99 -9.95
N ARG A 59 -11.57 9.24 -10.31
CA ARG A 59 -11.48 10.40 -9.40
C ARG A 59 -10.52 10.16 -8.24
N LEU A 60 -9.45 9.41 -8.49
CA LEU A 60 -8.43 9.08 -7.49
C LEU A 60 -7.19 9.94 -7.69
N ARG A 61 -6.72 10.52 -6.59
CA ARG A 61 -5.43 11.23 -6.53
C ARG A 61 -4.55 10.58 -5.47
N PRO A 62 -3.65 9.66 -5.88
CA PRO A 62 -2.67 9.09 -4.97
C PRO A 62 -1.76 10.17 -4.37
N PRO A 63 -1.19 9.94 -3.18
CA PRO A 63 -0.12 10.76 -2.63
C PRO A 63 1.04 10.91 -3.63
N THR A 64 1.72 12.06 -3.65
CA THR A 64 2.80 12.36 -4.61
C THR A 64 4.02 11.43 -4.48
N THR A 65 4.17 10.79 -3.32
CA THR A 65 5.20 9.79 -3.02
C THR A 65 4.88 8.40 -3.61
N ILE A 66 3.65 8.19 -4.10
CA ILE A 66 3.16 6.91 -4.63
C ILE A 66 2.84 7.05 -6.11
N ARG A 67 3.46 6.20 -6.92
CA ARG A 67 3.14 6.06 -8.34
C ARG A 67 2.22 4.87 -8.53
N VAL A 68 1.08 5.10 -9.20
CA VAL A 68 0.12 4.05 -9.55
C VAL A 68 0.17 3.81 -11.05
N ARG A 69 0.37 2.54 -11.43
CA ARG A 69 0.17 2.07 -12.80
C ARG A 69 -1.11 1.26 -12.83
N LEU A 70 -2.04 1.66 -13.67
CA LEU A 70 -3.34 1.02 -13.84
C LEU A 70 -3.48 0.54 -15.29
N GLN A 71 -3.97 -0.68 -15.46
CA GLN A 71 -4.33 -1.27 -16.74
C GLN A 71 -5.73 -1.87 -16.62
N ALA A 72 -6.53 -1.75 -17.69
CA ALA A 72 -7.86 -2.32 -17.75
C ALA A 72 -8.13 -2.89 -19.14
N GLU A 73 -8.86 -4.00 -19.19
CA GLU A 73 -9.23 -4.70 -20.41
C GLU A 73 -10.75 -4.72 -20.57
N GLY A 74 -11.35 -3.53 -20.73
CA GLY A 74 -12.78 -3.37 -20.93
C GLY A 74 -13.59 -4.04 -19.80
N THR A 75 -14.33 -5.10 -20.13
CA THR A 75 -15.15 -5.85 -19.15
C THR A 75 -14.42 -7.02 -18.51
N ALA A 76 -13.27 -7.44 -19.07
CA ALA A 76 -12.57 -8.65 -18.66
C ALA A 76 -11.91 -8.50 -17.28
N GLY A 77 -11.37 -7.32 -16.97
CA GLY A 77 -10.70 -7.08 -15.69
C GLY A 77 -9.82 -5.85 -15.67
N PHE A 78 -9.09 -5.70 -14.56
CA PHE A 78 -8.08 -4.66 -14.40
C PHE A 78 -6.91 -5.16 -13.53
N SER A 79 -5.75 -4.55 -13.70
CA SER A 79 -4.59 -4.75 -12.86
C SER A 79 -3.99 -3.41 -12.45
N ALA A 80 -3.47 -3.34 -11.22
CA ALA A 80 -2.87 -2.13 -10.69
C ALA A 80 -1.63 -2.44 -9.87
N VAL A 81 -0.65 -1.54 -9.97
CA VAL A 81 0.58 -1.55 -9.17
C VAL A 81 0.74 -0.18 -8.53
N ALA A 82 0.81 -0.13 -7.20
CA ALA A 82 1.20 1.06 -6.45
C ALA A 82 2.67 0.89 -6.04
N SER A 83 3.49 1.92 -6.19
CA SER A 83 4.91 1.86 -5.87
C SER A 83 5.43 3.13 -5.24
N SER A 84 6.38 2.98 -4.33
CA SER A 84 7.11 4.06 -3.65
C SER A 84 8.62 3.81 -3.77
N ALA A 85 9.42 4.64 -3.09
CA ALA A 85 10.86 4.41 -2.96
C ALA A 85 11.21 3.12 -2.22
N THR A 86 10.34 2.66 -1.30
CA THR A 86 10.62 1.55 -0.38
C THR A 86 10.03 0.21 -0.85
N GLY A 87 9.06 0.22 -1.76
CA GLY A 87 8.38 -1.01 -2.17
C GLY A 87 7.34 -0.83 -3.27
N GLU A 88 6.67 -1.92 -3.58
CA GLU A 88 5.53 -1.96 -4.48
C GLU A 88 4.47 -2.94 -3.96
N CYS A 89 3.20 -2.58 -4.15
CA CYS A 89 2.07 -3.46 -3.97
C CYS A 89 1.35 -3.61 -5.31
N ALA A 90 0.66 -4.74 -5.50
CA ALA A 90 -0.02 -5.06 -6.74
C ALA A 90 -1.30 -5.85 -6.50
N VAL A 91 -2.27 -5.65 -7.37
CA VAL A 91 -3.56 -6.34 -7.38
C VAL A 91 -4.03 -6.53 -8.82
N TYR A 92 -4.84 -7.56 -9.05
CA TYR A 92 -5.56 -7.77 -10.30
C TYR A 92 -6.92 -8.38 -10.03
N HIS A 93 -7.89 -8.10 -10.88
CA HIS A 93 -9.26 -8.63 -10.79
C HIS A 93 -9.77 -9.03 -12.17
N GLY A 94 -10.57 -10.08 -12.23
CA GLY A 94 -11.15 -10.59 -13.47
C GLY A 94 -10.18 -11.49 -14.25
N GLY A 95 -10.42 -11.63 -15.55
CA GLY A 95 -9.67 -12.50 -16.46
C GLY A 95 -8.35 -11.93 -16.98
N VAL A 96 -7.77 -10.95 -16.29
CA VAL A 96 -6.49 -10.33 -16.69
C VAL A 96 -5.31 -10.97 -15.96
N TRP A 97 -4.13 -10.85 -16.56
CA TRP A 97 -2.90 -11.37 -15.98
C TRP A 97 -2.46 -10.57 -14.75
N ALA A 98 -1.83 -11.28 -13.81
CA ALA A 98 -1.17 -10.64 -12.68
C ALA A 98 -0.06 -9.69 -13.18
N PRO A 99 -0.01 -8.43 -12.72
CA PRO A 99 0.97 -7.45 -13.20
C PRO A 99 2.38 -7.71 -12.62
N ARG A 100 2.48 -8.59 -11.61
CA ARG A 100 3.71 -8.98 -10.93
C ARG A 100 3.70 -10.47 -10.58
N PRO A 101 4.84 -11.17 -10.66
CA PRO A 101 4.92 -12.63 -10.44
C PRO A 101 4.64 -13.07 -8.99
N TRP A 102 4.72 -12.14 -8.03
CA TRP A 102 4.42 -12.38 -6.62
C TRP A 102 2.95 -12.07 -6.25
N ALA A 103 2.20 -11.39 -7.12
CA ALA A 103 0.76 -11.13 -6.93
C ALA A 103 -0.04 -12.29 -7.52
N ARG A 104 -0.04 -13.45 -6.83
CA ARG A 104 -0.53 -14.72 -7.41
C ARG A 104 -2.04 -14.92 -7.31
N THR A 105 -2.73 -14.17 -6.44
CA THR A 105 -4.15 -14.40 -6.14
C THR A 105 -4.98 -13.21 -6.60
N ALA A 106 -5.95 -13.45 -7.48
CA ALA A 106 -6.89 -12.44 -7.95
C ALA A 106 -7.66 -11.83 -6.75
N GLY A 107 -7.85 -10.51 -6.78
CA GLY A 107 -8.52 -9.75 -5.73
C GLY A 107 -7.74 -9.57 -4.44
N ARG A 108 -6.56 -10.19 -4.31
CA ARG A 108 -5.70 -10.01 -3.14
C ARG A 108 -4.58 -9.03 -3.45
N ILE A 109 -4.46 -8.00 -2.64
CA ILE A 109 -3.29 -7.12 -2.66
C ILE A 109 -2.10 -7.89 -2.08
N ALA A 110 -1.04 -7.97 -2.85
CA ALA A 110 0.26 -8.44 -2.37
C ALA A 110 1.25 -7.28 -2.38
N CYS A 111 2.31 -7.36 -1.57
CA CYS A 111 3.34 -6.33 -1.48
C CYS A 111 4.73 -6.96 -1.48
N ARG A 112 5.70 -6.23 -2.04
CA ARG A 112 7.10 -6.60 -2.06
C ARG A 112 7.96 -5.35 -1.84
N ARG A 113 8.90 -5.44 -0.91
CA ARG A 113 9.88 -4.37 -0.65
C ARG A 113 10.99 -4.35 -1.70
N ARG A 114 11.53 -3.17 -1.96
CA ARG A 114 12.79 -3.02 -2.69
C ARG A 114 13.93 -3.32 -1.71
N ARG A 115 14.84 -4.21 -2.10
CA ARG A 115 16.05 -4.52 -1.34
C ARG A 115 17.10 -3.45 -1.58
#